data_AF-W2EPQ9-F1
#
_entry.id   AF-W2EPQ9-F1
#
_cell.length_a   1.000
_cell.length_b   1.000
_cell.length_c   1.000
_cell.angle_alpha   90.00
_cell.angle_beta   90.00
_cell.angle_gamma   90.00
#
_symmetry.space_group_name_H-M   'P 1'
#
loop_
_entity.id
_entity.type
_entity.pdbx_description
1 polymer ?
#
loop_
_entity_poly.entity_id
_entity_poly.type
_entity_poly.pdbx_seq_one_letter_code
_entity_poly.pdbx_strand_id
1 'polypeptide(L)' 'MSDPQIDPAGNTQAFRAFAQQQDATSSTEKPSRLPVWLAAGAAVVIVLAVVAYLLVR' A
#
# COMPACT_ATOMS: atom_id res chain seq x y z
N MET A 1 -10.64 -27.06 33.95
CA MET A 1 -10.48 -25.73 33.36
C MET A 1 -9.71 -25.89 32.07
N SER A 2 -10.41 -26.04 30.95
CA SER A 2 -9.80 -26.05 29.62
C SER A 2 -9.69 -24.58 29.22
N ASP A 3 -8.49 -24.02 29.30
CA ASP A 3 -8.23 -22.71 28.71
C ASP A 3 -8.41 -22.89 27.19
N PRO A 4 -9.44 -22.31 26.54
CA PRO A 4 -9.76 -22.58 25.14
C PRO A 4 -8.63 -22.21 24.16
N GLN A 5 -7.60 -21.53 24.67
CA GLN A 5 -6.52 -20.94 23.91
C GLN A 5 -5.23 -21.77 23.89
N ILE A 6 -5.17 -22.85 24.68
CA ILE A 6 -4.04 -23.78 24.67
C ILE A 6 -4.29 -24.79 23.56
N ASP A 7 -3.59 -24.60 22.45
CA ASP A 7 -3.50 -25.58 21.37
C ASP A 7 -2.56 -26.73 21.80
N PRO A 8 -3.09 -27.93 22.12
CA PRO A 8 -2.28 -29.05 22.58
C PRO A 8 -1.39 -29.65 21.48
N ALA A 9 -1.72 -29.42 20.21
CA ALA A 9 -0.97 -29.91 19.06
C ALA A 9 0.07 -28.89 18.55
N GLY A 10 0.00 -27.64 19.01
CA GLY A 10 0.92 -26.54 18.67
C GLY A 10 0.90 -26.11 17.19
N ASN A 11 0.16 -26.79 16.34
CA ASN A 11 0.14 -26.57 14.89
C ASN A 11 -0.77 -25.40 14.48
N THR A 12 -1.76 -25.05 15.30
CA THR A 12 -2.76 -24.02 15.03
C THR A 12 -2.12 -22.62 15.05
N GLN A 13 -1.00 -22.46 15.78
CA GLN A 13 -0.22 -21.23 15.77
C GLN A 13 0.40 -20.95 14.39
N ALA A 14 0.90 -21.98 13.70
CA ALA A 14 1.47 -21.85 12.36
C ALA A 14 0.41 -21.49 11.31
N PHE A 15 -0.77 -22.11 11.38
CA PHE A 15 -1.90 -21.74 10.52
C PHE A 15 -2.37 -20.31 10.76
N ARG A 16 -2.41 -19.88 12.03
CA ARG A 16 -2.80 -18.53 12.41
C ARG A 16 -1.79 -17.49 11.90
N ALA A 17 -0.50 -17.77 12.01
CA ALA A 17 0.54 -16.91 11.45
C ALA A 17 0.45 -16.79 9.92
N PHE A 18 0.21 -17.91 9.22
CA PHE A 18 0.02 -17.93 7.77
C PHE A 18 -1.21 -17.12 7.33
N ALA A 19 -2.35 -17.30 7.99
CA ALA A 19 -3.58 -16.56 7.69
C ALA A 19 -3.42 -15.05 7.94
N GLN A 20 -2.82 -14.65 9.07
CA GLN A 20 -2.55 -13.24 9.39
C GLN A 20 -1.64 -12.57 8.36
N GLN A 21 -0.68 -13.30 7.80
CA GLN A 21 0.22 -12.78 6.77
C GLN A 21 -0.51 -12.53 5.44
N GLN A 22 -1.47 -13.39 5.09
CA GLN A 22 -2.35 -13.21 3.94
C GLN A 22 -3.25 -11.97 4.13
N ASP A 23 -3.84 -11.80 5.31
CA ASP A 23 -4.71 -10.66 5.64
C ASP A 23 -3.94 -9.33 5.70
N ALA A 24 -2.68 -9.36 6.14
CA ALA A 24 -1.80 -8.18 6.12
C ALA A 24 -1.42 -7.74 4.70
N THR A 25 -1.30 -8.69 3.76
CA THR A 25 -1.03 -8.39 2.35
C THR A 25 -2.24 -7.84 1.59
N SER A 26 -3.46 -8.22 1.96
CA SER A 26 -4.71 -7.76 1.31
C SER A 26 -5.17 -6.39 1.81
N SER A 27 -4.77 -5.99 3.02
CA SER A 27 -5.12 -4.69 3.63
C SER A 27 -4.04 -3.61 3.45
N THR A 28 -2.90 -3.94 2.87
CA THR A 28 -1.85 -2.97 2.53
C THR A 28 -2.04 -2.49 1.09
N GLU A 29 -2.95 -1.54 0.87
CA GLU A 29 -2.75 -0.58 -0.22
C GLU A 29 -1.42 0.12 0.06
N LYS A 30 -0.36 -0.41 -0.57
CA LYS A 30 1.00 0.03 -0.34
C LYS A 30 1.04 1.53 -0.65
N PRO A 31 1.34 2.41 0.34
CA PRO A 31 1.40 3.83 0.08
C PRO A 31 2.37 4.05 -1.08
N SER A 32 1.89 4.76 -2.10
CA SER A 32 2.69 5.04 -3.30
C SER A 32 4.05 5.57 -2.84
N ARG A 33 5.11 4.84 -3.17
CA ARG A 33 6.48 5.19 -2.80
C ARG A 33 7.02 6.38 -3.59
N LEU A 34 6.20 6.92 -4.50
CA LEU A 34 6.58 8.06 -5.29
C LEU A 34 6.60 9.31 -4.38
N PRO A 35 7.72 10.04 -4.32
CA PRO A 35 7.79 11.27 -3.55
C PRO A 35 6.73 12.25 -4.05
N VAL A 36 5.97 12.86 -3.14
CA VAL A 36 4.91 13.84 -3.48
C VAL A 36 5.45 14.97 -4.38
N TRP A 37 6.71 15.37 -4.16
CA TRP A 37 7.41 16.37 -4.98
C TRP A 37 7.55 15.99 -6.45
N LEU A 38 7.63 14.71 -6.77
CA LEU A 38 7.73 14.23 -8.15
C LEU A 38 6.40 14.44 -8.90
N ALA A 39 5.28 14.13 -8.24
CA ALA A 39 3.95 14.36 -8.79
C ALA A 39 3.67 15.88 -8.96
N ALA A 40 4.05 16.68 -7.96
CA ALA A 40 3.94 18.13 -8.03
C ALA A 40 4.78 18.71 -9.17
N GLY A 41 6.03 18.27 -9.33
CA GLY A 41 6.90 18.71 -10.41
C GLY A 41 6.33 18.37 -11.79
N ALA A 42 5.86 17.13 -11.97
CA ALA A 42 5.23 16.71 -13.23
C ALA A 42 3.99 17.57 -13.57
N ALA A 43 3.14 17.87 -12.58
CA ALA A 43 1.97 18.72 -12.77
C ALA A 43 2.35 20.13 -13.24
N VAL A 44 3.37 20.74 -12.63
CA VAL A 44 3.87 22.08 -13.03
C VAL A 44 4.36 22.08 -14.48
N VAL A 45 5.13 21.06 -14.88
CA VAL A 45 5.64 20.95 -16.25
C VAL A 45 4.50 20.82 -17.27
N ILE A 46 3.48 20.02 -16.96
CA ILE A 46 2.30 19.88 -17.82
C ILE A 46 1.56 21.21 -17.98
N VAL A 47 1.34 21.93 -16.88
CA VAL A 47 0.67 23.24 -16.92
C VAL A 47 1.44 24.23 -17.78
N LEU A 48 2.78 24.31 -17.61
CA LEU A 48 3.61 25.19 -18.42
C LEU A 48 3.57 24.82 -19.91
N ALA A 49 3.59 23.53 -20.24
CA ALA A 49 3.49 23.06 -21.61
C ALA A 49 2.14 23.45 -22.25
N VAL A 50 1.04 23.31 -21.50
CA VAL A 50 -0.29 23.70 -21.96
C VAL A 50 -0.36 25.21 -22.20
N VAL A 51 0.13 26.03 -21.25
CA VAL A 51 0.16 27.48 -21.39
C VAL A 51 0.99 27.89 -22.61
N ALA A 52 2.19 27.33 -22.78
CA ALA A 52 3.04 27.61 -23.93
C ALA A 52 2.36 27.22 -25.25
N TYR A 53 1.72 26.05 -25.31
CA TYR A 53 0.98 25.61 -26.49
C TYR A 53 -0.16 26.57 -26.84
N LEU A 54 -0.92 27.04 -25.85
CA LEU A 54 -2.02 27.99 -26.05
C LEU A 54 -1.54 29.39 -26.46
N LEU A 55 -0.32 29.78 -26.08
CA LEU A 55 0.26 31.07 -26.48
C LEU A 55 0.86 31.05 -27.89
N VAL A 56 1.33 29.88 -28.34
CA VAL A 56 1.98 29.70 -29.65
C VAL A 56 0.97 29.39 -30.76
N ARG A 57 -0.21 28.89 -30.41
CA ARG A 57 -1.30 28.58 -31.34
C ARG A 57 -2.30 29.72 -31.45
#